data_AF-A0A9D2VKD2-F1
#
_entry.id   AF-A0A9D2VKD2-F1
#
_cell.length_a   1.000
_cell.length_b   1.000
_cell.length_c   1.000
_cell.angle_alpha   90.00
_cell.angle_beta   90.00
_cell.angle_gamma   90.00
#
_symmetry.space_group_name_H-M   'P 1'
#
loop_
_entity.id
_entity.type
_entity.pdbx_description
1 polymer ?
#
loop_
_entity_poly.entity_id
_entity_poly.type
_entity_poly.pdbx_seq_one_letter_code
_entity_poly.pdbx_strand_id
1 'polypeptide(L)'
;MIVLDACAAVDMVRETDEGAALSMLLVGGEKIVSPSIMPFEVCNAFWKYAHAGLLAKDQVARCASKAMDMVDEYCDDGDVLKEALSEAVRLGHPVYDMLYFVLARRLGATLFTLDRKLQGLCAENGVNCVFTDNEF
;
A
#
# COMPACT_ATOMS: atom_id res chain seq x y z
N MET A 1 -3.54 13.84 1.60
CA MET A 1 -3.22 12.69 2.48
C MET A 1 -3.02 11.46 1.61
N ILE A 2 -2.14 10.56 2.01
CA ILE A 2 -1.81 9.34 1.26
C ILE A 2 -2.13 8.11 2.11
N VAL A 3 -2.77 7.12 1.52
CA VAL A 3 -2.81 5.76 2.08
C VAL A 3 -1.75 4.93 1.37
N LEU A 4 -0.77 4.41 2.10
CA LEU A 4 0.35 3.67 1.54
C LEU A 4 0.12 2.17 1.68
N ASP A 5 0.04 1.46 0.54
CA ASP A 5 0.01 0.01 0.48
C ASP A 5 1.41 -0.58 0.72
N ALA A 6 1.47 -1.76 1.34
CA ALA A 6 2.69 -2.53 1.52
C ALA A 6 3.45 -2.77 0.21
N CYS A 7 2.75 -3.08 -0.90
CA CYS A 7 3.43 -3.31 -2.18
C CYS A 7 4.15 -2.05 -2.70
N ALA A 8 3.53 -0.88 -2.55
CA ALA A 8 4.12 0.40 -2.90
C ALA A 8 5.33 0.73 -2.00
N ALA A 9 5.18 0.58 -0.67
CA ALA A 9 6.27 0.84 0.27
C ALA A 9 7.49 -0.06 0.03
N VAL A 10 7.26 -1.35 -0.26
CA VAL A 10 8.32 -2.32 -0.58
C VAL A 10 9.09 -1.89 -1.82
N ASP A 11 8.40 -1.49 -2.88
CA ASP A 11 9.04 -1.08 -4.13
C ASP A 11 9.76 0.26 -4.01
N MET A 12 9.22 1.21 -3.25
CA MET A 12 9.91 2.45 -2.89
C MET A 12 11.23 2.19 -2.14
N VAL A 13 11.23 1.29 -1.15
CA VAL A 13 12.47 0.92 -0.42
C VAL A 13 13.47 0.16 -1.29
N ARG A 14 12.98 -0.62 -2.25
CA ARG A 14 13.81 -1.35 -3.22
C ARG A 14 14.28 -0.48 -4.38
N GLU A 15 13.81 0.77 -4.46
CA GLU A 15 14.15 1.74 -5.51
C GLU A 15 13.91 1.15 -6.92
N THR A 16 12.79 0.44 -7.10
CA THR A 16 12.32 0.06 -8.46
C THR A 16 11.95 1.30 -9.26
N ASP A 17 11.80 1.18 -10.59
CA ASP A 17 11.40 2.33 -11.41
C ASP A 17 10.04 2.89 -10.95
N GLU A 18 9.09 2.01 -10.62
CA GLU A 18 7.79 2.37 -10.06
C GLU A 18 7.91 2.95 -8.65
N GLY A 19 8.74 2.34 -7.79
CA GLY A 19 8.98 2.84 -6.43
C GLY A 19 9.63 4.22 -6.41
N ALA A 20 10.56 4.48 -7.33
CA ALA A 20 11.18 5.78 -7.51
C ALA A 20 10.14 6.81 -8.00
N ALA A 21 9.28 6.44 -8.95
CA ALA A 21 8.19 7.30 -9.41
C ALA A 21 7.21 7.66 -8.28
N LEU A 22 6.78 6.69 -7.47
CA LEU A 22 5.95 6.93 -6.30
C LEU A 22 6.63 7.85 -5.29
N SER A 23 7.93 7.65 -5.05
CA SER A 23 8.71 8.51 -4.15
C SER A 23 8.78 9.95 -4.64
N MET A 24 8.80 10.20 -5.96
CA MET A 24 8.74 11.55 -6.53
C MET A 24 7.36 12.22 -6.40
N LEU A 25 6.29 11.42 -6.31
CA LEU A 25 4.92 11.91 -6.11
C LEU A 25 4.62 12.25 -4.65
N LEU A 26 5.47 11.84 -3.70
CA LEU A 26 5.40 12.29 -2.32
C LEU A 26 5.77 13.78 -2.25
N VAL A 27 4.76 14.65 -2.34
CA VAL A 27 4.93 16.08 -2.09
C VAL A 27 5.20 16.29 -0.61
N GLY A 28 6.24 17.05 -0.28
CA GLY A 28 6.59 17.36 1.10
C GLY A 28 5.41 17.98 1.86
N GLY A 29 5.05 17.38 3.01
CA GLY A 29 3.98 17.85 3.90
C GLY A 29 2.69 17.02 3.84
N GLU A 30 2.57 16.06 2.93
CA GLU A 30 1.45 15.11 2.95
C GLU A 30 1.61 14.08 4.05
N LYS A 31 0.56 13.89 4.86
CA LYS A 31 0.51 12.83 5.86
C LYS A 31 0.31 11.47 5.18
N ILE A 32 1.14 10.50 5.53
CA ILE A 32 1.10 9.13 5.05
C ILE A 32 0.50 8.25 6.15
N VAL A 33 -0.59 7.56 5.83
CA VAL A 33 -1.25 6.62 6.74
C VAL A 33 -1.41 5.25 6.09
N SER A 34 -1.72 4.24 6.90
CA SER A 34 -1.92 2.87 6.42
C SER A 34 -2.80 2.08 7.39
N PRO A 35 -3.50 1.00 6.99
CA PRO A 35 -4.03 0.04 7.95
C PRO A 35 -2.90 -0.69 8.71
N SER A 36 -3.20 -1.16 9.91
CA SER A 36 -2.29 -1.86 10.83
C SER A 36 -1.81 -3.22 10.29
N ILE A 37 -2.38 -3.69 9.18
CA ILE A 37 -1.92 -4.91 8.50
C ILE A 37 -0.63 -4.71 7.70
N MET A 38 -0.34 -3.48 7.28
CA MET A 38 0.79 -3.16 6.39
C MET A 38 2.15 -3.66 6.89
N PRO A 39 2.52 -3.53 8.19
CA PRO A 39 3.77 -4.11 8.71
C PRO A 39 3.90 -5.61 8.47
N PHE A 40 2.79 -6.36 8.60
CA PHE A 40 2.78 -7.81 8.39
C PHE A 40 3.00 -8.16 6.92
N GLU A 41 2.38 -7.42 6.01
CA GLU A 41 2.53 -7.61 4.57
C GLU A 41 3.93 -7.23 4.07
N VAL A 42 4.49 -6.12 4.57
CA VAL A 42 5.88 -5.71 4.32
C VAL A 42 6.86 -6.79 4.78
N CYS A 43 6.70 -7.29 6.01
CA CYS A 43 7.57 -8.35 6.54
C CYS A 43 7.47 -9.64 5.71
N ASN A 44 6.26 -10.02 5.31
CA ASN A 44 6.02 -11.18 4.44
C ASN A 44 6.67 -10.99 3.06
N ALA A 45 6.57 -9.80 2.47
CA ALA A 45 7.20 -9.49 1.19
C ALA A 45 8.73 -9.60 1.27
N PHE A 46 9.38 -8.96 2.24
CA PHE A 46 10.85 -9.05 2.38
C PHE A 46 11.33 -10.44 2.77
N TRP A 47 10.55 -11.21 3.53
CA TRP A 47 10.83 -12.63 3.75
C TRP A 47 10.82 -13.42 2.43
N LYS A 48 9.82 -13.20 1.56
CA LYS A 48 9.77 -13.83 0.23
C LYS A 48 10.98 -13.45 -0.64
N TYR A 49 11.39 -12.18 -0.65
CA TYR A 49 12.58 -11.75 -1.39
C TYR A 49 13.86 -12.44 -0.89
N ALA A 50 14.05 -12.55 0.43
CA ALA A 50 15.20 -13.25 0.98
C ALA A 50 15.14 -14.77 0.73
N HIS A 51 13.96 -15.36 0.80
CA HIS A 51 13.75 -16.77 0.49
C HIS A 51 14.08 -17.08 -0.98
N ALA A 52 13.74 -16.16 -1.89
CA ALA A 52 14.05 -16.25 -3.31
C ALA A 52 15.51 -15.89 -3.66
N GLY A 53 16.35 -15.50 -2.69
CA GLY A 53 17.73 -15.07 -2.93
C GLY A 53 17.87 -13.70 -3.60
N LEU A 54 16.78 -12.93 -3.66
CA LEU A 54 16.72 -11.59 -4.27
C LEU A 54 17.11 -10.47 -3.30
N LEU A 55 17.19 -10.77 -2.00
CA LEU A 55 17.64 -9.84 -0.96
C LEU A 55 18.52 -10.59 0.05
N ALA A 56 19.63 -9.98 0.46
CA ALA A 56 20.50 -10.58 1.46
C ALA A 56 19.80 -10.60 2.84
N LYS A 57 19.96 -11.72 3.58
CA LYS A 57 19.23 -11.97 4.84
C LYS A 57 19.50 -10.91 5.91
N ASP A 58 20.70 -10.34 5.93
CA ASP A 58 21.12 -9.26 6.82
C ASP A 58 20.49 -7.89 6.47
N GLN A 59 19.92 -7.75 5.27
CA GLN A 59 19.24 -6.52 4.84
C GLN A 59 17.72 -6.53 5.09
N VAL A 60 17.12 -7.71 5.26
CA VAL A 60 15.65 -7.89 5.40
C VAL A 60 15.06 -6.97 6.46
N ALA A 61 15.60 -7.02 7.69
CA ALA A 61 15.07 -6.23 8.80
C ALA A 61 15.21 -4.72 8.57
N ARG A 62 16.33 -4.28 7.97
CA ARG A 62 16.56 -2.87 7.65
C ARG A 62 15.60 -2.36 6.58
N CYS A 63 15.36 -3.14 5.53
CA CYS A 63 14.43 -2.79 4.47
C CYS A 63 12.98 -2.75 4.99
N ALA A 64 12.58 -3.73 5.79
CA ALA A 64 11.26 -3.72 6.43
C ALA A 64 11.08 -2.50 7.33
N SER A 65 12.05 -2.16 8.17
CA SER A 65 12.03 -0.95 9.01
C SER A 65 11.82 0.30 8.16
N LYS A 66 12.63 0.49 7.12
CA LYS A 66 12.52 1.65 6.22
C LYS A 66 11.13 1.81 5.61
N ALA A 67 10.46 0.71 5.23
CA ALA A 67 9.12 0.75 4.67
C ALA A 67 8.09 1.15 5.73
N MET A 68 8.19 0.61 6.94
CA MET A 68 7.30 0.95 8.06
C MET A 68 7.50 2.39 8.54
N ASP A 69 8.74 2.90 8.50
CA ASP A 69 9.11 4.27 8.90
C ASP A 69 8.56 5.34 7.94
N MET A 70 7.99 4.96 6.79
CA MET A 70 7.28 5.87 5.88
C MET A 70 5.87 6.24 6.38
N VAL A 71 5.30 5.45 7.29
CA VAL A 71 3.91 5.63 7.74
C VAL A 71 3.89 6.50 9.00
N ASP A 72 3.19 7.64 8.94
CA ASP A 72 3.02 8.53 10.09
C ASP A 72 2.03 7.98 11.12
N GLU A 73 0.98 7.30 10.65
CA GLU A 73 -0.07 6.75 11.51
C GLU A 73 -0.72 5.49 10.91
N TYR A 74 -0.96 4.50 11.75
CA TYR A 74 -1.79 3.35 11.40
C TYR A 74 -3.25 3.61 11.78
N CYS A 75 -4.12 3.62 10.78
CA CYS A 75 -5.52 4.03 10.92
C CYS A 75 -6.46 2.89 10.51
N ASP A 76 -6.84 2.04 11.45
CA ASP A 76 -7.98 1.15 11.29
C ASP A 76 -8.68 0.92 12.64
N ASP A 77 -10.00 0.78 12.58
CA ASP A 77 -10.83 0.42 13.71
C ASP A 77 -11.77 -0.74 13.31
N GLY A 78 -12.59 -1.18 14.26
CA GLY A 78 -13.56 -2.25 14.01
C GLY A 78 -14.58 -1.93 12.92
N ASP A 79 -14.83 -0.66 12.60
CA ASP A 79 -15.77 -0.27 11.56
C ASP A 79 -15.10 -0.26 10.18
N VAL A 80 -13.83 0.16 10.08
CA VAL A 80 -13.02 -0.02 8.87
C VAL A 80 -12.96 -1.49 8.46
N LEU A 81 -12.75 -2.40 9.42
CA LEU A 81 -12.70 -3.84 9.13
C LEU A 81 -14.04 -4.40 8.63
N LYS A 82 -15.17 -4.01 9.25
CA LYS A 82 -16.51 -4.45 8.81
C LYS A 82 -16.83 -3.92 7.41
N GLU A 83 -16.50 -2.67 7.14
CA GLU A 83 -16.71 -2.06 5.84
C GLU A 83 -15.83 -2.72 4.78
N ALA A 84 -14.55 -2.95 5.07
CA ALA A 84 -13.63 -3.68 4.19
C ALA A 84 -14.12 -5.11 3.88
N LEU A 85 -14.64 -5.82 4.89
CA LEU A 85 -15.26 -7.13 4.67
C LEU A 85 -16.49 -7.05 3.77
N SER A 86 -17.36 -6.05 3.97
CA SER A 86 -18.54 -5.85 3.12
C SER A 86 -18.14 -5.52 1.68
N GLU A 87 -17.13 -4.68 1.48
CA GLU A 87 -16.59 -4.33 0.16
C GLU A 87 -15.90 -5.53 -0.49
N ALA A 88 -15.16 -6.33 0.26
CA ALA A 88 -14.52 -7.56 -0.22
C ALA A 88 -15.55 -8.54 -0.82
N VAL A 89 -16.69 -8.71 -0.15
CA VAL A 89 -17.79 -9.54 -0.65
C VAL A 89 -18.45 -8.91 -1.88
N ARG A 90 -18.69 -7.59 -1.87
CA ARG A 90 -19.36 -6.87 -2.96
C ARG A 90 -18.53 -6.85 -4.25
N LEU A 91 -17.23 -6.64 -4.12
CA LEU A 91 -16.29 -6.43 -5.23
C LEU A 91 -15.50 -7.70 -5.59
N GLY A 92 -15.58 -8.76 -4.78
CA GLY A 92 -14.88 -10.01 -5.04
C GLY A 92 -13.35 -9.88 -4.92
N HIS A 93 -12.87 -9.13 -3.94
CA HIS A 93 -11.45 -8.83 -3.76
C HIS A 93 -10.99 -9.14 -2.32
N PRO A 94 -9.73 -9.54 -2.07
CA PRO A 94 -9.28 -9.89 -0.73
C PRO A 94 -9.48 -8.77 0.29
N VAL A 95 -9.84 -9.14 1.52
CA VAL A 95 -10.13 -8.17 2.58
C VAL A 95 -8.95 -7.28 2.94
N TYR A 96 -7.71 -7.78 2.78
CA TYR A 96 -6.49 -7.04 3.08
C TYR A 96 -6.35 -5.84 2.15
N ASP A 97 -6.49 -6.06 0.85
CA ASP A 97 -6.53 -5.00 -0.18
C ASP A 97 -7.70 -4.02 0.07
N MET A 98 -8.85 -4.54 0.52
CA MET A 98 -10.02 -3.71 0.85
C MET A 98 -9.83 -2.83 2.09
N LEU A 99 -8.91 -3.15 3.00
CA LEU A 99 -8.58 -2.25 4.11
C LEU A 99 -7.96 -0.95 3.59
N TYR A 100 -7.03 -1.05 2.63
CA TYR A 100 -6.42 0.13 2.00
C TYR A 100 -7.45 0.93 1.21
N PHE A 101 -8.29 0.24 0.41
CA PHE A 101 -9.36 0.86 -0.38
C PHE A 101 -10.35 1.64 0.51
N VAL A 102 -10.87 1.01 1.56
CA VAL A 102 -11.84 1.62 2.47
C VAL A 102 -11.20 2.77 3.23
N LEU A 103 -9.96 2.61 3.70
CA LEU A 103 -9.25 3.67 4.40
C LEU A 103 -9.07 4.90 3.49
N ALA A 104 -8.63 4.70 2.24
CA ALA A 104 -8.46 5.77 1.27
C ALA A 104 -9.79 6.49 1.00
N ARG A 105 -10.88 5.73 0.82
CA ARG A 105 -12.22 6.26 0.62
C ARG A 105 -12.70 7.11 1.80
N ARG A 106 -12.57 6.61 3.02
CA ARG A 106 -13.04 7.30 4.24
C ARG A 106 -12.29 8.60 4.50
N LEU A 107 -10.99 8.63 4.18
CA LEU A 107 -10.13 9.80 4.41
C LEU A 107 -10.11 10.78 3.22
N GLY A 108 -10.74 10.44 2.09
CA GLY A 108 -10.58 11.19 0.84
C GLY A 108 -9.12 11.27 0.38
N ALA A 109 -8.33 10.26 0.73
CA ALA A 109 -6.90 10.19 0.47
C ALA A 109 -6.61 9.57 -0.91
N THR A 110 -5.37 9.74 -1.39
CA THR A 110 -4.91 9.02 -2.57
C THR A 110 -4.25 7.71 -2.13
N LEU A 111 -4.73 6.58 -2.66
CA LEU A 111 -4.12 5.28 -2.45
C LEU A 111 -2.86 5.13 -3.31
N PHE A 112 -1.74 4.83 -2.67
CA PHE A 112 -0.50 4.46 -3.31
C PHE A 112 -0.39 2.94 -3.27
N THR A 113 -0.71 2.28 -4.37
CA THR A 113 -0.60 0.82 -4.57
C THR A 113 -0.08 0.54 -5.98
N LEU A 114 0.63 -0.59 -6.13
CA LEU A 114 1.05 -1.14 -7.43
C LEU A 114 0.20 -2.35 -7.84
N ASP A 115 -0.81 -2.74 -7.04
CA ASP A 115 -1.76 -3.78 -7.44
C ASP A 115 -2.74 -3.23 -8.50
N ARG A 116 -2.56 -3.67 -9.75
CA ARG A 116 -3.40 -3.24 -10.88
C ARG A 116 -4.89 -3.57 -10.72
N LYS A 117 -5.22 -4.67 -10.04
CA LYS A 117 -6.63 -5.02 -9.80
C LYS A 117 -7.23 -4.06 -8.78
N LEU A 118 -6.50 -3.74 -7.71
CA LEU A 118 -6.94 -2.77 -6.72
C LEU A 118 -7.06 -1.36 -7.31
N GLN A 119 -6.11 -0.95 -8.17
CA GLN A 119 -6.19 0.30 -8.93
C GLN A 119 -7.46 0.37 -9.80
N GLY A 120 -7.80 -0.72 -10.50
CA GLY A 120 -9.04 -0.81 -11.30
C GLY A 120 -10.30 -0.63 -10.44
N LEU A 121 -10.35 -1.32 -9.28
CA LEU A 121 -11.46 -1.17 -8.33
C LEU A 121 -11.57 0.26 -7.81
N CYS A 122 -10.45 0.94 -7.57
CA CYS A 122 -10.45 2.35 -7.16
C CYS A 122 -11.08 3.25 -8.22
N ALA A 123 -10.68 3.10 -9.49
CA ALA A 123 -11.24 3.88 -10.61
C ALA A 123 -12.74 3.65 -10.79
N GLU A 124 -13.19 2.38 -10.70
CA GLU A 124 -14.61 2.02 -10.87
C GLU A 124 -15.50 2.48 -9.71
N ASN A 125 -14.92 2.72 -8.53
CA ASN A 125 -15.68 3.03 -7.31
C ASN A 125 -15.36 4.42 -6.72
N GLY A 126 -14.70 5.29 -7.49
CA GLY A 126 -14.47 6.69 -7.11
C GLY A 126 -13.48 6.89 -5.96
N VAL A 127 -12.50 6.00 -5.82
CA VAL A 127 -11.39 6.15 -4.86
C VAL A 127 -10.16 6.65 -5.62
N ASN A 128 -9.55 7.74 -5.14
CA ASN A 128 -8.34 8.27 -5.75
C ASN A 128 -7.19 7.27 -5.58
N CYS A 129 -6.52 6.93 -6.66
CA CYS A 129 -5.39 6.01 -6.67
C CYS A 129 -4.34 6.51 -7.66
N VAL A 130 -3.07 6.29 -7.34
CA VAL A 130 -1.97 6.57 -8.26
C VAL A 130 -1.94 5.52 -9.39
N PHE A 131 -1.65 5.99 -10.60
CA PHE A 131 -1.38 5.16 -11.77
C PHE A 131 0.00 5.55 -12.31
N THR A 132 0.91 4.58 -12.39
CA THR A 132 2.27 4.80 -12.91
C THR A 132 2.39 4.59 -14.42
N ASP A 133 1.31 4.19 -15.11
CA ASP A 133 1.32 3.91 -16.55
C ASP A 133 0.77 5.09 -17.36
N ASN A 134 1.59 5.57 -18.30
CA ASN A 134 1.19 6.36 -19.45
C ASN A 134 0.81 5.40 -20.59
N GLU A 135 -0.42 4.90 -20.62
CA GLU A 135 -1.04 4.51 -21.89
C GLU A 135 -2.21 5.47 -22.16
N PHE A 136 -1.87 6.58 -22.83
CA PHE A 136 -2.83 7.39 -23.60
C PHE A 136 -2.84 6.91 -25.05
#